data_AF-A0A8J6LKH7-F1
#
_entry.id   AF-A0A8J6LKH7-F1
#
_cell.length_a   1.000
_cell.length_b   1.000
_cell.length_c   1.000
_cell.angle_alpha   90.00
_cell.angle_beta   90.00
_cell.angle_gamma   90.00
#
_symmetry.space_group_name_H-M   'P 1'
#
loop_
_entity.id
_entity.type
_entity.pdbx_description
1 polymer ?
#
loop_
_entity_poly.entity_id
_entity_poly.type
_entity_poly.pdbx_seq_one_letter_code
_entity_poly.pdbx_strand_id
1 'polypeptide(L)'
;MEFEPDVLDLIAELSWRKLTLYASDLEAFQKHAKRSTVTSDDVKLLVRRNDSLKELMEEKLRAIQDNKPPPDPAPKKKRKTSSIS
;
A
#
# COMPACT_ATOMS: atom_id res chain seq x y z
N MET A 1 -23.65 -8.90 21.12
CA MET A 1 -22.37 -8.66 21.82
C MET A 1 -22.25 -7.15 21.89
N GLU A 2 -22.48 -6.58 23.07
CA GLU A 2 -22.26 -5.15 23.31
C GLU A 2 -20.87 -4.99 23.91
N PHE A 3 -20.11 -4.03 23.39
CA PHE A 3 -18.80 -3.70 23.92
C PHE A 3 -18.95 -2.56 24.92
N GLU A 4 -18.25 -2.69 26.03
CA GLU A 4 -18.16 -1.63 27.03
C GLU A 4 -17.30 -0.48 26.46
N PRO A 5 -17.63 0.80 26.76
CA PRO A 5 -16.93 1.95 26.20
C PRO A 5 -15.40 1.94 26.38
N ASP A 6 -14.88 1.55 27.55
CA ASP A 6 -13.44 1.49 27.81
C ASP A 6 -12.75 0.45 26.91
N VAL A 7 -13.44 -0.64 26.54
CA VAL A 7 -12.92 -1.63 25.58
C VAL A 7 -12.71 -1.00 24.20
N LEU A 8 -13.65 -0.15 23.76
CA LEU A 8 -13.52 0.54 22.48
C LEU A 8 -12.36 1.54 22.49
N ASP A 9 -12.22 2.29 23.58
CA ASP A 9 -11.12 3.25 23.77
C ASP A 9 -9.77 2.54 23.78
N LEU A 10 -9.68 1.39 24.45
CA LEU A 10 -8.47 0.58 24.48
C LEU A 10 -8.12 0.03 23.08
N ILE A 11 -9.09 -0.49 22.33
CA ILE A 11 -8.86 -0.97 20.95
C ILE A 11 -8.38 0.18 20.06
N ALA A 12 -8.96 1.37 20.20
CA ALA A 12 -8.55 2.55 19.44
C ALA A 12 -7.10 2.93 19.76
N GLU A 13 -6.72 2.98 21.03
CA GLU A 13 -5.35 3.29 21.45
C GLU A 13 -4.34 2.24 20.95
N LEU A 14 -4.65 0.96 21.10
CA LEU A 14 -3.78 -0.13 20.62
C LEU A 14 -3.62 -0.08 19.09
N SER A 15 -4.70 0.20 18.37
CA SER A 15 -4.67 0.34 16.92
C SER A 15 -3.80 1.51 16.48
N TRP A 16 -3.92 2.66 17.16
CA TRP A 16 -3.09 3.83 16.88
C TRP A 16 -1.60 3.55 17.10
N ARG A 17 -1.23 2.99 18.25
CA ARG A 17 0.15 2.61 18.56
C ARG A 17 0.70 1.63 17.52
N LYS A 18 -0.14 0.68 17.06
CA LYS A 18 0.25 -0.30 16.05
C LYS A 18 0.48 0.34 14.68
N LEU A 19 -0.35 1.31 14.28
CA LEU A 19 -0.19 2.06 13.04
C LEU A 19 1.11 2.87 13.03
N THR A 20 1.52 3.45 14.16
CA THR A 20 2.80 4.14 14.27
C THR A 20 3.98 3.20 13.98
N LEU A 21 3.94 1.97 14.51
CA LEU A 21 4.96 0.96 14.22
C LEU A 21 4.97 0.57 12.74
N TYR A 22 3.78 0.34 12.16
CA TYR A 22 3.66 0.01 10.74
C TYR A 22 4.17 1.10 9.82
N ALA A 23 3.94 2.38 10.15
CA ALA A 23 4.47 3.49 9.37
C ALA A 23 6.00 3.49 9.35
N SER A 24 6.64 3.26 10.50
CA SER A 24 8.11 3.17 10.61
C SER A 24 8.68 1.98 9.84
N ASP A 25 8.03 0.82 9.94
CA ASP A 25 8.43 -0.39 9.19
C ASP A 25 8.32 -0.16 7.67
N LEU A 26 7.20 0.39 7.19
CA LEU A 26 7.00 0.68 5.77
C LEU A 26 8.01 1.69 5.24
N GLU A 27 8.35 2.71 6.02
CA GLU A 27 9.39 3.69 5.67
C GLU A 27 10.77 3.01 5.56
N ALA A 28 11.10 2.11 6.48
CA ALA A 28 12.35 1.36 6.43
C ALA A 28 12.41 0.44 5.20
N PHE A 29 11.31 -0.23 4.85
CA PHE A 29 11.24 -1.17 3.73
C PHE A 29 11.41 -0.47 2.38
N GLN A 30 10.70 0.65 2.16
CA GLN A 30 10.88 1.41 0.93
C GLN A 30 12.32 1.95 0.80
N LYS A 31 12.93 2.40 1.92
CA LYS A 31 14.29 2.97 1.92
C LYS A 31 15.31 1.89 1.61
N HIS A 32 15.13 0.70 2.17
CA HIS A 32 15.96 -0.47 1.87
C HIS A 32 15.94 -0.82 0.38
N ALA A 33 14.78 -0.68 -0.27
CA ALA A 33 14.61 -0.89 -1.70
C ALA A 33 14.98 0.35 -2.56
N LYS A 34 15.58 1.41 -1.98
CA LYS A 34 15.95 2.67 -2.65
C LYS A 34 14.79 3.35 -3.39
N ARG A 35 13.56 3.18 -2.89
CA ARG A 35 12.37 3.84 -3.41
C ARG A 35 12.04 5.07 -2.53
N SER A 36 11.13 5.91 -3.00
CA SER A 36 10.51 6.98 -2.21
C SER A 36 9.00 6.79 -2.02
N THR A 37 8.45 5.77 -2.68
CA THR A 37 7.02 5.44 -2.69
C THR A 37 6.85 4.02 -2.21
N VAL A 38 5.96 3.83 -1.24
CA VAL A 38 5.57 2.52 -0.69
C VAL A 38 4.80 1.73 -1.76
N THR A 39 5.12 0.45 -1.91
CA THR A 39 4.48 -0.46 -2.86
C THR A 39 3.88 -1.67 -2.15
N SER A 40 3.15 -2.52 -2.90
CA SER A 40 2.57 -3.76 -2.36
C SER A 40 3.59 -4.72 -1.78
N ASP A 41 4.84 -4.69 -2.25
CA ASP A 41 5.91 -5.55 -1.72
C ASP A 41 6.32 -5.17 -0.29
N ASP A 42 6.26 -3.88 0.07
CA ASP A 42 6.50 -3.41 1.44
C ASP A 42 5.40 -3.92 2.39
N VAL A 43 4.15 -3.92 1.92
CA VAL A 43 3.00 -4.42 2.67
C VAL A 43 3.09 -5.95 2.86
N LYS A 44 3.53 -6.69 1.84
CA LYS A 44 3.80 -8.13 1.97
C LYS A 44 4.90 -8.41 2.99
N LEU A 45 5.94 -7.58 3.02
CA LEU A 45 7.03 -7.71 3.98
C LEU A 45 6.56 -7.39 5.41
N LEU A 46 5.63 -6.46 5.58
CA LEU A 46 5.02 -6.11 6.87
C LEU A 46 4.31 -7.30 7.52
N VAL A 47 3.58 -8.10 6.73
CA VAL A 47 2.79 -9.23 7.23
C VAL A 47 3.54 -10.57 7.24
N ARG A 48 4.82 -10.58 6.88
CA ARG A 48 5.64 -11.79 6.66
C ARG A 48 5.73 -12.80 7.82
N ARG A 49 5.36 -12.39 9.03
CA ARG A 49 5.45 -13.23 10.25
C ARG A 49 4.19 -14.05 10.51
N ASN A 50 3.12 -13.84 9.75
CA ASN A 50 1.87 -14.54 9.89
C ASN A 50 1.43 -15.05 8.51
N ASP A 51 1.58 -16.35 8.28
CA ASP A 51 1.35 -16.96 6.98
C ASP A 51 -0.12 -16.83 6.55
N SER A 52 -1.08 -17.04 7.45
CA SER A 52 -2.51 -16.86 7.14
C SER A 52 -2.84 -15.41 6.78
N LEU A 53 -2.21 -14.44 7.46
CA LEU A 53 -2.38 -13.01 7.14
C LEU A 53 -1.73 -12.66 5.80
N LYS A 54 -0.58 -13.27 5.50
CA LYS A 54 0.11 -13.08 4.21
C LYS A 54 -0.73 -13.60 3.05
N GLU A 55 -1.30 -14.80 3.17
CA GLU A 55 -2.21 -15.37 2.17
C GLU A 55 -3.42 -14.47 1.93
N LEU A 56 -4.08 -14.01 3.00
CA LEU A 56 -5.21 -13.08 2.91
C LEU A 56 -4.84 -11.77 2.20
N MET A 57 -3.65 -11.21 2.49
CA MET A 57 -3.18 -9.99 1.83
C MET A 57 -2.88 -10.22 0.36
N GLU A 58 -2.30 -11.36 0.00
CA GLU A 58 -2.05 -11.71 -1.40
C GLU A 58 -3.36 -11.87 -2.20
N GLU A 59 -4.39 -12.47 -1.61
CA GLU A 59 -5.73 -12.54 -2.20
C GLU A 59 -6.31 -11.15 -2.46
N LYS A 60 -6.27 -10.27 -1.45
CA LYS A 60 -6.77 -8.89 -1.59
C LYS A 60 -6.01 -8.09 -2.65
N LEU A 61 -4.69 -8.29 -2.76
CA LEU A 61 -3.89 -7.63 -3.79
C LEU A 61 -4.26 -8.08 -5.20
N ARG A 62 -4.58 -9.36 -5.42
CA ARG A 62 -5.07 -9.87 -6.71
C ARG A 62 -6.40 -9.20 -7.08
N ALA A 63 -7.34 -9.15 -6.14
CA ALA A 63 -8.64 -8.51 -6.36
C ALA A 63 -8.53 -7.00 -6.72
N ILE A 64 -7.55 -6.29 -6.16
CA ILE A 64 -7.28 -4.88 -6.51
C ILE A 64 -6.71 -4.76 -7.93
N GLN A 65 -5.85 -5.69 -8.34
CA GLN A 65 -5.28 -5.70 -9.70
C GLN A 65 -6.33 -5.97 -10.76
N ASP A 66 -7.24 -6.92 -10.51
CA ASP A 66 -8.32 -7.28 -11.43
C ASP A 66 -9.33 -6.13 -11.63
N ASN A 67 -9.50 -5.28 -10.61
CA ASN A 67 -10.39 -4.12 -10.65
C ASN A 67 -9.73 -2.83 -11.18
N LYS A 68 -8.47 -2.89 -11.64
CA LYS A 68 -7.81 -1.69 -12.17
C LYS A 68 -8.41 -1.32 -13.53
N PRO A 69 -8.99 -0.12 -13.69
CA PRO A 69 -9.49 0.31 -14.99
C PRO A 69 -8.35 0.32 -16.02
N PRO A 70 -8.64 0.09 -17.31
CA PRO A 70 -7.64 0.14 -18.36
C PRO A 70 -6.88 1.47 -18.27
N PRO A 71 -5.54 1.46 -18.47
CA PRO A 71 -4.76 2.68 -18.43
C PRO A 71 -5.34 3.68 -19.43
N ASP A 72 -5.54 4.93 -18.98
CA ASP A 72 -5.93 6.02 -19.86
C ASP A 72 -5.00 6.05 -21.09
N PRO A 73 -5.53 6.24 -22.31
CA PRO A 73 -4.70 6.31 -23.49
C PRO A 73 -3.67 7.43 -23.32
N ALA A 74 -2.39 7.05 -23.33
CA ALA A 74 -1.28 7.97 -23.13
C ALA A 74 -1.41 9.19 -24.07
N PRO A 75 -1.14 10.42 -23.59
CA PRO A 75 -1.20 11.60 -24.43
C PRO A 75 -0.22 11.45 -25.60
N LYS A 76 -0.74 11.39 -26.83
CA LYS A 76 0.06 11.35 -28.05
C LYS A 76 0.96 12.58 -28.08
N LYS A 77 2.26 12.42 -27.82
CA LYS A 77 3.27 13.47 -28.03
C LYS A 77 3.23 13.90 -29.50
N LYS A 78 2.66 15.08 -29.79
CA LYS A 78 2.76 15.72 -31.11
C LYS A 78 4.24 16.05 -31.37
N ARG A 79 4.86 15.35 -32.33
CA ARG A 79 6.20 15.69 -32.83
C ARG A 79 6.14 17.07 -33.49
N LYS A 80 6.80 18.08 -32.93
CA LYS A 80 7.02 19.36 -33.62
C LYS A 80 8.07 19.13 -34.70
N THR A 81 7.68 19.20 -35.97
CA THR A 81 8.60 19.31 -37.10
C THR A 81 9.08 20.76 -37.17
N SER A 82 10.31 21.01 -36.72
CA SER A 82 10.99 22.27 -36.97
C SER A 82 11.41 22.32 -38.44
N SER A 83 10.64 23.03 -39.27
CA SER A 83 11.08 23.51 -40.57
C SER A 83 12.14 24.59 -40.34
N ILE A 84 13.39 24.29 -40.69
CA ILE A 84 14.44 25.30 -40.84
C ILE A 84 14.44 25.70 -42.31
N SER A 85 14.20 27.00 -42.52
CA SER A 85 14.30 27.74 -43.77
C SER A 85 15.74 27.81 -44.28
#